data_AF-A0A947EHK0-F1
#
_entry.id   AF-A0A947EHK0-F1
#
_cell.length_a   1.000
_cell.length_b   1.000
_cell.length_c   1.000
_cell.angle_alpha   90.00
_cell.angle_beta   90.00
_cell.angle_gamma   90.00
#
_symmetry.space_group_name_H-M   'P 1'
#
loop_
_entity.id
_entity.type
_entity.pdbx_description
1 polymer ?
#
loop_
_entity_poly.entity_id
_entity_poly.type
_entity_poly.pdbx_seq_one_letter_code
_entity_poly.pdbx_strand_id
1 'polypeptide(L)'
;MAQHTGKVAQIIGPVIDVEFDSAESLPKIYDSLEITMEAGNILILEVQSHIGENTVRAIAMDSTDGLSRGVEVRATGNAIQMPVGGEIYGRLFNVVGDAIDGMENLPKEGKDGLPIHREAPKFEELSTSAEVLFTGIKVIDLIEPYAKGGKIGLFGGAGVGKTVLIQELINNIAKGHGGLSVFAGVGERTREGNDLLREMLESGIIKYGDDFLHSMEAGGWDLSKVDKKVMKESKA
;
A
#
# COMPACT_ATOMS: atom_id res chain seq x y z
N MET A 1 9.31 -16.57 -22.70
CA MET A 1 8.32 -15.49 -22.98
C MET A 1 9.13 -14.28 -23.39
N ALA A 2 8.80 -13.62 -24.50
CA ALA A 2 9.60 -12.51 -25.00
C ALA A 2 9.65 -11.40 -23.95
N GLN A 3 10.85 -11.10 -23.45
CA GLN A 3 11.07 -10.05 -22.47
C GLN A 3 10.99 -8.73 -23.23
N HIS A 4 9.94 -7.94 -23.01
CA HIS A 4 9.81 -6.61 -23.60
C HIS A 4 10.75 -5.67 -22.83
N THR A 5 11.97 -5.51 -23.35
CA THR A 5 13.00 -4.65 -22.77
C THR A 5 13.03 -3.31 -23.49
N GLY A 6 13.29 -2.25 -22.74
CA GLY A 6 13.58 -0.91 -23.22
C GLY A 6 14.84 -0.36 -22.59
N LYS A 7 15.18 0.90 -22.88
CA LYS A 7 16.32 1.61 -22.32
C LYS A 7 15.92 2.98 -21.81
N VAL A 8 16.54 3.41 -20.71
CA VAL A 8 16.34 4.76 -20.18
C VAL A 8 16.87 5.80 -21.18
N ALA A 9 15.98 6.62 -21.73
CA ALA A 9 16.32 7.68 -22.68
C ALA A 9 16.61 9.00 -21.96
N GLN A 10 15.77 9.36 -20.98
CA GLN A 10 15.86 10.63 -20.25
C GLN A 10 15.41 10.48 -18.79
N ILE A 11 16.03 11.27 -17.91
CA ILE A 11 15.74 11.31 -16.47
C ILE A 11 15.53 12.77 -16.07
N ILE A 12 14.35 13.12 -15.56
CA ILE A 12 14.00 14.45 -15.06
C ILE A 12 13.40 14.30 -13.66
N GLY A 13 14.25 14.27 -12.63
CA GLY A 13 13.81 14.00 -11.26
C GLY A 13 13.12 12.62 -11.18
N PRO A 14 11.85 12.54 -10.74
CA PRO A 14 11.11 11.27 -10.67
C PRO A 14 10.51 10.84 -12.02
N VAL A 15 10.56 11.69 -13.05
CA VAL A 15 10.02 11.39 -14.38
C VAL A 15 11.12 10.76 -15.24
N ILE A 16 10.86 9.56 -15.76
CA ILE A 16 11.81 8.80 -16.58
C ILE A 16 11.14 8.48 -17.91
N ASP A 17 11.80 8.85 -19.00
CA ASP A 17 11.38 8.44 -20.33
C ASP A 17 12.16 7.18 -20.74
N VAL A 18 11.45 6.14 -21.18
CA VAL A 18 11.99 4.83 -21.54
C VAL A 18 11.66 4.53 -23.01
N GLU A 19 12.69 4.32 -23.81
CA GLU A 19 12.60 3.98 -25.24
C GLU A 19 12.57 2.46 -25.42
N PHE A 20 11.63 1.95 -26.21
CA PHE A 20 11.51 0.54 -26.55
C PHE A 20 11.89 0.31 -28.02
N ASP A 21 12.42 -0.88 -28.33
CA ASP A 21 12.91 -1.20 -29.67
C ASP A 21 11.81 -1.23 -30.74
N SER A 22 10.55 -1.44 -30.36
CA SER A 22 9.42 -1.47 -31.29
C SER A 22 8.12 -0.90 -30.71
N ALA A 23 7.26 -0.36 -31.59
CA ALA A 23 5.93 0.11 -31.22
C ALA A 23 5.01 -1.02 -30.72
N GLU A 24 5.21 -2.25 -31.22
CA GLU A 24 4.44 -3.42 -30.77
C GLU A 24 4.85 -3.90 -29.37
N SER A 25 6.01 -3.48 -28.87
CA SER A 25 6.51 -3.77 -27.52
C SER A 25 6.23 -2.67 -26.51
N LEU A 26 5.45 -1.64 -26.86
CA LEU A 26 5.12 -0.54 -25.94
C LEU A 26 4.22 -1.04 -24.81
N PRO A 27 4.65 -0.91 -23.54
CA PRO A 27 3.82 -1.21 -22.38
C PRO A 27 2.58 -0.31 -22.35
N LYS A 28 1.48 -0.79 -21.77
CA LYS A 28 0.26 0.00 -21.64
C LYS A 28 0.44 1.11 -20.61
N ILE A 29 -0.41 2.12 -20.70
CA ILE A 29 -0.56 3.09 -19.60
C ILE A 29 -0.94 2.31 -18.34
N TYR A 30 -0.31 2.66 -17.23
CA TYR A 30 -0.35 2.01 -15.92
C TYR A 30 0.38 0.69 -15.78
N ASP A 31 1.03 0.16 -16.83
CA ASP A 31 1.93 -0.99 -16.66
C ASP A 31 3.16 -0.58 -15.84
N SER A 32 3.65 -1.53 -15.03
CA SER A 32 4.88 -1.36 -14.28
C SER A 32 6.10 -1.77 -15.10
N LEU A 33 7.21 -1.07 -14.85
CA LEU A 33 8.52 -1.36 -15.40
C LEU A 33 9.51 -1.58 -14.26
N GLU A 34 10.50 -2.43 -14.49
CA GLU A 34 11.53 -2.78 -13.53
C GLU A 34 12.90 -2.37 -14.06
N ILE A 35 13.68 -1.71 -13.21
CA ILE A 35 15.10 -1.44 -13.44
C ILE A 35 15.90 -2.13 -12.35
N THR A 36 16.86 -2.96 -12.73
CA THR A 36 17.83 -3.53 -11.78
C THR A 36 18.93 -2.51 -11.53
N MET A 37 18.97 -1.94 -10.33
CA MET A 37 19.99 -0.97 -9.93
C MET A 37 21.30 -1.69 -9.56
N GLU A 38 22.43 -0.97 -9.58
CA GLU A 38 23.76 -1.56 -9.32
C GLU A 38 23.89 -2.20 -7.92
N ALA A 39 23.12 -1.72 -6.95
CA ALA A 39 23.08 -2.27 -5.58
C ALA A 39 22.20 -3.53 -5.46
N GLY A 40 21.64 -4.03 -6.56
CA GLY A 40 20.80 -5.23 -6.60
C GLY A 40 19.34 -4.99 -6.19
N ASN A 41 18.96 -3.77 -5.83
CA ASN A 41 17.57 -3.38 -5.62
C ASN A 41 16.86 -3.12 -6.95
N ILE A 42 15.55 -3.35 -6.96
CA ILE A 42 14.70 -3.13 -8.13
C ILE A 42 14.00 -1.78 -7.97
N LEU A 43 14.23 -0.87 -8.91
CA LEU A 43 13.47 0.37 -9.03
C LEU A 43 12.24 0.11 -9.90
N ILE A 44 11.06 0.36 -9.35
CA ILE A 44 9.78 0.24 -10.05
C ILE A 44 9.39 1.59 -10.66
N LEU A 45 8.99 1.56 -11.92
CA LEU A 45 8.40 2.69 -12.62
C LEU A 45 6.95 2.36 -13.00
N GLU A 46 6.07 3.36 -13.06
CA GLU A 46 4.72 3.23 -13.62
C GLU A 46 4.56 4.08 -14.88
N VAL A 47 4.15 3.48 -15.99
CA VAL A 47 3.90 4.19 -17.24
C VAL A 47 2.69 5.12 -17.10
N GLN A 48 2.87 6.40 -17.41
CA GLN A 48 1.81 7.42 -17.36
C GLN A 48 1.32 7.85 -18.74
N SER A 49 2.20 7.85 -19.75
CA SER A 49 1.82 8.24 -21.10
C SER A 49 2.75 7.68 -22.16
N HIS A 50 2.26 7.64 -23.41
CA HIS A 50 3.06 7.41 -24.60
C HIS A 50 3.39 8.76 -25.23
N ILE A 51 4.67 9.04 -25.43
CA ILE A 51 5.12 10.35 -25.93
C ILE A 51 5.53 10.35 -27.41
N GLY A 52 5.43 9.20 -28.08
CA GLY A 52 5.83 9.00 -29.47
C GLY A 52 7.21 8.36 -29.59
N GLU A 53 7.66 8.07 -30.81
CA GLU A 53 9.01 7.54 -31.09
C GLU A 53 9.36 6.31 -30.23
N ASN A 54 8.43 5.36 -30.10
CA ASN A 54 8.54 4.17 -29.26
C ASN A 54 8.92 4.45 -27.80
N THR A 55 8.62 5.65 -27.30
CA THR A 55 9.01 6.08 -25.96
C THR A 55 7.77 6.23 -25.06
N VAL A 56 7.89 5.73 -23.84
CA VAL A 56 6.91 5.93 -22.77
C VAL A 56 7.48 6.86 -21.71
N ARG A 57 6.61 7.65 -21.10
CA ARG A 57 6.92 8.42 -19.91
C ARG A 57 6.41 7.68 -18.69
N ALA A 58 7.32 7.41 -17.76
CA ALA A 58 7.03 6.71 -16.51
C ALA A 58 7.40 7.58 -15.30
N ILE A 59 6.77 7.29 -14.16
CA ILE A 59 7.11 7.88 -12.87
C ILE A 59 7.80 6.82 -12.01
N ALA A 60 8.93 7.18 -11.41
CA ALA A 60 9.64 6.33 -10.46
C ALA A 60 8.90 6.27 -9.11
N MET A 61 8.77 5.06 -8.57
CA MET A 61 8.14 4.83 -7.26
C MET A 61 9.13 4.99 -6.09
N ASP A 62 10.42 5.15 -6.39
CA ASP A 62 11.49 5.38 -5.42
C ASP A 62 12.52 6.35 -6.03
N SER A 63 13.60 6.66 -5.30
CA SER A 63 14.65 7.58 -5.74
C SER A 63 15.28 7.14 -7.07
N THR A 64 15.50 8.12 -7.94
CA THR A 64 16.19 7.96 -9.23
C THR A 64 17.69 8.25 -9.13
N ASP A 65 18.20 8.45 -7.91
CA ASP A 65 19.62 8.71 -7.67
C ASP A 65 20.48 7.54 -8.14
N GLY A 66 21.57 7.85 -8.86
CA GLY A 66 22.46 6.85 -9.43
C GLY A 66 21.95 6.18 -10.71
N LEU A 67 20.71 6.47 -11.16
CA LEU A 67 20.21 5.97 -12.43
C LEU A 67 20.93 6.65 -13.61
N SER A 68 21.37 5.84 -14.56
CA SER A 68 22.04 6.30 -15.78
C SER A 68 21.19 6.05 -17.02
N ARG A 69 21.41 6.88 -18.05
CA ARG A 69 20.81 6.64 -19.38
C ARG A 69 21.38 5.37 -20.02
N GLY A 70 20.57 4.71 -20.84
CA GLY A 70 20.91 3.47 -21.52
C GLY A 70 20.79 2.22 -20.66
N VAL A 71 20.46 2.35 -19.37
CA VAL A 71 20.17 1.22 -18.49
C VAL A 71 18.95 0.46 -19.03
N GLU A 72 19.02 -0.87 -18.98
CA GLU A 72 17.95 -1.75 -19.42
C GLU A 72 16.75 -1.66 -18.48
N VAL A 73 15.57 -1.58 -19.07
CA VAL A 73 14.28 -1.52 -18.38
C VAL A 73 13.45 -2.71 -18.84
N ARG A 74 12.89 -3.46 -17.90
CA ARG A 74 12.03 -4.61 -18.20
C ARG A 74 10.57 -4.24 -18.01
N ALA A 75 9.72 -4.44 -19.00
CA ALA A 75 8.28 -4.34 -18.82
C ALA A 75 7.72 -5.61 -18.13
N THR A 76 6.90 -5.43 -17.11
CA THR A 76 6.25 -6.55 -16.39
C THR A 76 4.98 -7.03 -17.11
N GLY A 77 4.39 -6.17 -17.95
CA GLY A 77 3.14 -6.42 -18.67
C GLY A 77 1.88 -6.35 -17.79
N ASN A 78 2.00 -5.89 -16.55
CA ASN A 78 0.90 -5.70 -15.62
C ASN A 78 1.08 -4.38 -14.87
N ALA A 79 -0.02 -3.82 -14.34
CA ALA A 79 0.09 -2.72 -13.40
C ALA A 79 0.81 -3.14 -12.10
N ILE A 80 1.26 -2.17 -11.31
CA ILE A 80 1.79 -2.43 -9.97
C ILE A 80 0.79 -3.29 -9.19
N GLN A 81 1.29 -4.41 -8.63
CA GLN A 81 0.46 -5.39 -7.93
C GLN A 81 0.71 -5.33 -6.43
N MET A 82 -0.37 -5.37 -5.66
CA MET A 82 -0.35 -5.38 -4.21
C MET A 82 -0.65 -6.79 -3.69
N PRO A 83 0.06 -7.32 -2.69
CA PRO A 83 -0.26 -8.63 -2.14
C PRO A 83 -1.67 -8.64 -1.55
N VAL A 84 -2.37 -9.77 -1.67
CA VAL A 84 -3.73 -9.96 -1.15
C VAL A 84 -3.87 -11.27 -0.38
N GLY A 85 -5.01 -11.46 0.28
CA GLY A 85 -5.33 -12.67 1.04
C GLY A 85 -5.12 -12.50 2.55
N GLY A 86 -5.15 -13.60 3.29
CA GLY A 86 -5.05 -13.56 4.76
C GLY A 86 -3.63 -13.36 5.30
N GLU A 87 -2.61 -13.48 4.47
CA GLU A 87 -1.21 -13.30 4.88
C GLU A 87 -0.80 -11.83 5.01
N ILE A 88 -1.65 -10.90 4.54
CA ILE A 88 -1.41 -9.45 4.61
C ILE A 88 -1.80 -8.87 5.97
N TYR A 89 -2.51 -9.61 6.81
CA TYR A 89 -2.98 -9.12 8.10
C TYR A 89 -1.81 -8.84 9.03
N GLY A 90 -1.82 -7.67 9.66
CA GLY A 90 -0.77 -7.18 10.53
C GLY A 90 0.52 -6.79 9.80
N ARG A 91 0.52 -6.70 8.48
CA ARG A 91 1.71 -6.38 7.67
C ARG A 91 1.75 -4.91 7.28
N LEU A 92 2.95 -4.40 7.05
CA LEU A 92 3.17 -3.03 6.57
C LEU A 92 3.83 -3.07 5.18
N PHE A 93 3.24 -2.40 4.21
CA PHE A 93 3.71 -2.38 2.82
C PHE A 93 3.95 -0.97 2.30
N ASN A 94 4.89 -0.85 1.35
CA ASN A 94 5.08 0.37 0.56
C ASN A 94 4.14 0.42 -0.68
N VAL A 95 4.26 1.47 -1.49
CA VAL A 95 3.39 1.70 -2.66
C VAL A 95 3.48 0.61 -3.74
N VAL A 96 4.59 -0.13 -3.81
CA VAL A 96 4.80 -1.24 -4.76
C VAL A 96 4.47 -2.61 -4.16
N GLY A 97 3.99 -2.64 -2.91
CA GLY A 97 3.62 -3.85 -2.20
C GLY A 97 4.76 -4.62 -1.55
N ASP A 98 5.96 -4.07 -1.51
CA ASP A 98 7.05 -4.66 -0.73
C ASP A 98 6.81 -4.42 0.76
N ALA A 99 7.18 -5.40 1.57
CA ALA A 99 7.08 -5.34 3.00
C ALA A 99 8.13 -4.38 3.56
N ILE A 100 7.69 -3.46 4.42
CA ILE A 100 8.55 -2.49 5.14
C ILE A 100 8.45 -2.66 6.65
N ASP A 101 7.78 -3.72 7.11
CA ASP A 101 7.78 -4.17 8.51
C ASP A 101 9.04 -4.94 8.93
N GLY A 102 9.97 -5.15 7.99
CA GLY A 102 11.20 -5.93 8.19
C GLY A 102 11.00 -7.44 8.07
N MET A 103 9.78 -7.91 7.75
CA MET A 103 9.51 -9.31 7.43
C MET A 103 9.67 -9.56 5.93
N GLU A 104 9.53 -10.83 5.52
CA GLU A 104 9.68 -11.26 4.14
C GLU A 104 8.59 -10.65 3.22
N ASN A 105 8.97 -10.35 1.98
CA ASN A 105 8.03 -9.95 0.94
C ASN A 105 7.02 -11.06 0.68
N LEU A 106 5.76 -10.66 0.50
CA LEU A 106 4.69 -11.57 0.07
C LEU A 106 4.67 -11.71 -1.45
N PRO A 107 4.25 -12.88 -1.98
CA PRO A 107 4.00 -13.03 -3.40
C PRO A 107 2.92 -12.06 -3.86
N LYS A 108 3.09 -11.51 -5.07
CA LYS A 108 2.14 -10.55 -5.68
C LYS A 108 1.70 -10.97 -7.08
N GLU A 109 2.21 -12.09 -7.58
CA GLU A 109 1.91 -12.57 -8.92
C GLU A 109 0.60 -13.37 -8.95
N GLY A 110 -0.09 -13.32 -10.09
CA GLY A 110 -1.25 -14.15 -10.36
C GLY A 110 -2.39 -13.96 -9.35
N LYS A 111 -2.73 -15.01 -8.61
CA LYS A 111 -3.83 -15.01 -7.62
C LYS A 111 -3.46 -14.33 -6.30
N ASP A 112 -2.17 -14.13 -6.05
CA ASP A 112 -1.64 -13.67 -4.77
C ASP A 112 -1.44 -12.14 -4.75
N GLY A 113 -1.63 -11.46 -5.88
CA GLY A 113 -1.68 -10.00 -5.92
C GLY A 113 -2.79 -9.45 -6.81
N LEU A 114 -3.12 -8.19 -6.55
CA LEU A 114 -4.19 -7.44 -7.21
C LEU A 114 -3.62 -6.12 -7.75
N PRO A 115 -3.94 -5.73 -9.00
CA PRO A 115 -3.46 -4.46 -9.55
C PRO A 115 -4.06 -3.27 -8.78
N ILE A 116 -3.24 -2.24 -8.53
CA ILE A 116 -3.68 -1.01 -7.86
C ILE A 116 -4.64 -0.17 -8.74
N HIS A 117 -4.53 -0.31 -10.06
CA HIS A 117 -5.44 0.32 -11.03
C HIS A 117 -6.56 -0.65 -11.39
N ARG A 118 -7.79 -0.30 -11.02
CA ARG A 118 -9.00 -1.06 -11.36
C ARG A 118 -10.18 -0.12 -11.55
N GLU A 119 -11.06 -0.51 -12.47
CA GLU A 119 -12.34 0.14 -12.66
C GLU A 119 -13.17 0.14 -11.38
N ALA A 120 -13.94 1.21 -11.18
CA ALA A 120 -14.91 1.28 -10.10
C ALA A 120 -16.03 0.24 -10.30
N PRO A 121 -16.72 -0.18 -9.22
CA PRO A 121 -17.91 -1.03 -9.34
C PRO A 121 -18.94 -0.42 -10.28
N LYS A 122 -19.62 -1.27 -11.06
CA LYS A 122 -20.67 -0.83 -12.00
C LYS A 122 -21.89 -0.34 -11.24
N PHE A 123 -22.71 0.48 -11.89
CA PHE A 123 -23.95 1.02 -11.30
C PHE A 123 -24.88 -0.07 -10.73
N GLU A 124 -24.98 -1.21 -11.43
CA GLU A 124 -25.81 -2.36 -11.03
C GLU A 124 -25.27 -3.12 -9.80
N GLU A 125 -23.99 -2.96 -9.47
CA GLU A 125 -23.34 -3.57 -8.31
C GLU A 125 -23.45 -2.69 -7.05
N LEU A 126 -23.95 -1.46 -7.18
CA LEU A 126 -24.08 -0.52 -6.06
C LEU A 126 -25.28 -0.92 -5.20
N SER A 127 -25.06 -0.98 -3.88
CA SER A 127 -26.18 -1.15 -2.95
C SER A 127 -26.96 0.16 -2.80
N THR A 128 -28.30 0.04 -2.77
CA THR A 128 -29.22 1.14 -2.48
C THR A 128 -29.60 1.22 -0.99
N SER A 129 -29.13 0.27 -0.16
CA SER A 129 -29.45 0.23 1.26
C SER A 129 -28.63 1.27 2.05
N ALA A 130 -29.31 2.16 2.76
CA ALA A 130 -28.69 3.03 3.75
C ALA A 130 -28.70 2.34 5.13
N GLU A 131 -27.57 1.77 5.53
CA GLU A 131 -27.37 1.23 6.89
C GLU A 131 -26.49 2.19 7.69
N VAL A 132 -26.85 2.43 8.96
CA VAL A 132 -26.02 3.21 9.88
C VAL A 132 -24.88 2.33 10.41
N LEU A 133 -23.66 2.85 10.36
CA LEU A 133 -22.47 2.31 11.01
C LEU A 133 -22.30 2.99 12.37
N PHE A 134 -22.60 2.26 13.44
CA PHE A 134 -22.36 2.75 14.80
C PHE A 134 -20.87 2.70 15.13
N THR A 135 -20.32 3.85 15.50
CA THR A 135 -18.89 4.02 15.76
C THR A 135 -18.51 3.84 17.23
N GLY A 136 -19.49 3.91 18.14
CA GLY A 136 -19.26 3.96 19.58
C GLY A 136 -18.90 5.35 20.10
N ILE A 137 -18.77 6.34 19.21
CA ILE A 137 -18.40 7.71 19.56
C ILE A 137 -19.68 8.55 19.60
N LYS A 138 -20.08 8.96 20.80
CA LYS A 138 -21.37 9.64 21.06
C LYS A 138 -21.68 10.81 20.14
N VAL A 139 -20.68 11.65 19.85
CA VAL A 139 -20.89 12.84 19.01
C VAL A 139 -21.15 12.45 17.54
N ILE A 140 -20.45 11.43 17.05
CA ILE A 140 -20.62 10.90 15.70
C ILE A 140 -21.98 10.20 15.62
N ASP A 141 -22.22 9.24 16.50
CA ASP A 141 -23.44 8.42 16.45
C ASP A 141 -24.73 9.23 16.66
N LEU A 142 -24.68 10.37 17.37
CA LEU A 142 -25.84 11.21 17.63
C LEU A 142 -26.04 12.33 16.60
N ILE A 143 -24.97 13.04 16.22
CA ILE A 143 -25.07 14.27 15.42
C ILE A 143 -24.78 14.01 13.94
N GLU A 144 -23.80 13.17 13.63
CA GLU A 144 -23.35 12.89 12.26
C GLU A 144 -23.11 11.38 12.07
N PRO A 145 -24.18 10.56 12.10
CA PRO A 145 -24.04 9.11 12.04
C PRO A 145 -23.46 8.68 10.69
N TYR A 146 -22.48 7.79 10.73
CA TYR A 146 -21.82 7.29 9.54
C TYR A 146 -22.69 6.27 8.80
N ALA A 147 -22.68 6.32 7.48
CA ALA A 147 -23.33 5.31 6.65
C ALA A 147 -22.34 4.19 6.31
N LYS A 148 -22.77 2.94 6.42
CA LYS A 148 -21.98 1.77 6.01
C LYS A 148 -21.75 1.81 4.50
N GLY A 149 -20.49 1.69 4.08
CA GLY A 149 -20.09 1.87 2.68
C GLY A 149 -20.02 3.34 2.23
N GLY A 150 -20.31 4.29 3.13
CA GLY A 150 -20.16 5.71 2.88
C GLY A 150 -18.71 6.17 2.89
N LYS A 151 -18.46 7.35 2.28
CA LYS A 151 -17.18 8.05 2.35
C LYS A 151 -17.30 9.17 3.37
N ILE A 152 -16.35 9.23 4.30
CA ILE A 152 -16.36 10.19 5.41
C ILE A 152 -15.12 11.07 5.31
N GLY A 153 -15.28 12.37 5.53
CA GLY A 153 -14.17 13.32 5.59
C GLY A 153 -13.93 13.81 7.02
N LEU A 154 -12.72 13.60 7.54
CA LEU A 154 -12.29 14.15 8.83
C LEU A 154 -11.52 15.46 8.61
N PHE A 155 -12.24 16.57 8.67
CA PHE A 155 -11.66 17.90 8.47
C PHE A 155 -11.11 18.45 9.79
N GLY A 156 -9.85 18.88 9.80
CA GLY A 156 -9.24 19.44 11.00
C GLY A 156 -7.82 19.96 10.78
N GLY A 157 -7.39 20.86 11.65
CA GLY A 157 -6.03 21.42 11.65
C GLY A 157 -4.97 20.45 12.18
N ALA A 158 -3.77 20.94 12.40
CA ALA A 158 -2.73 20.19 13.12
C ALA A 158 -3.08 20.09 14.61
N GLY A 159 -2.84 18.91 15.21
CA GLY A 159 -3.01 18.72 16.66
C GLY A 159 -4.45 18.64 17.17
N VAL A 160 -5.47 18.62 16.30
CA VAL A 160 -6.88 18.53 16.72
C VAL A 160 -7.37 17.11 17.05
N GLY A 161 -6.48 16.13 17.07
CA GLY A 161 -6.82 14.74 17.43
C GLY A 161 -7.37 13.88 16.28
N LYS A 162 -7.12 14.23 15.00
CA LYS A 162 -7.56 13.42 13.85
C LYS A 162 -7.06 11.96 13.92
N THR A 163 -5.78 11.78 14.18
CA THR A 163 -5.15 10.45 14.29
C THR A 163 -5.75 9.63 15.43
N VAL A 164 -5.94 10.27 16.58
CA VAL A 164 -6.58 9.65 17.77
C VAL A 164 -8.00 9.20 17.45
N LEU A 165 -8.76 10.01 16.72
CA LEU A 165 -10.10 9.64 16.30
C LEU A 165 -10.11 8.45 15.33
N ILE A 166 -9.16 8.40 14.38
CA ILE A 166 -9.01 7.28 13.45
C ILE A 166 -8.66 6.00 14.21
N GLN A 167 -7.72 6.06 15.16
CA GLN A 167 -7.34 4.94 16.00
C GLN A 167 -8.54 4.40 16.80
N GLU A 168 -9.32 5.30 17.40
CA GLU A 168 -10.52 4.94 18.15
C GLU A 168 -11.60 4.31 17.25
N LEU A 169 -11.77 4.82 16.02
CA LEU A 169 -12.66 4.21 15.02
C LEU A 169 -12.21 2.80 14.64
N ILE A 170 -10.91 2.58 14.37
CA ILE A 170 -10.37 1.26 14.05
C ILE A 170 -10.60 0.31 15.23
N ASN A 171 -10.29 0.75 16.45
CA ASN A 171 -10.49 -0.03 17.67
C ASN A 171 -11.96 -0.46 17.84
N ASN A 172 -12.91 0.46 17.71
CA ASN A 172 -14.33 0.18 17.91
C ASN A 172 -14.93 -0.67 16.77
N ILE A 173 -14.52 -0.45 15.52
CA ILE A 173 -14.98 -1.26 14.38
C ILE A 173 -14.38 -2.67 14.44
N ALA A 174 -13.09 -2.79 14.74
CA ALA A 174 -12.41 -4.09 14.84
C ALA A 174 -12.98 -4.94 15.98
N LYS A 175 -13.22 -4.34 17.17
CA LYS A 175 -13.76 -5.05 18.34
C LYS A 175 -15.27 -5.26 18.28
N GLY A 176 -16.03 -4.27 17.82
CA GLY A 176 -17.51 -4.27 17.87
C GLY A 176 -18.19 -4.92 16.67
N HIS A 177 -17.60 -4.82 15.47
CA HIS A 177 -18.21 -5.30 14.23
C HIS A 177 -17.47 -6.48 13.59
N GLY A 178 -16.34 -6.90 14.19
CA GLY A 178 -15.49 -7.95 13.62
C GLY A 178 -14.90 -7.60 12.25
N GLY A 179 -14.94 -6.31 11.90
CA GLY A 179 -14.46 -5.81 10.62
C GLY A 179 -12.94 -5.81 10.52
N LEU A 180 -12.45 -5.88 9.30
CA LEU A 180 -11.04 -5.62 8.99
C LEU A 180 -10.89 -4.14 8.68
N SER A 181 -9.77 -3.55 9.08
CA SER A 181 -9.39 -2.17 8.77
C SER A 181 -8.16 -2.18 7.87
N VAL A 182 -8.05 -1.22 6.97
CA VAL A 182 -6.84 -0.98 6.19
C VAL A 182 -6.49 0.49 6.36
N PHE A 183 -5.26 0.75 6.82
CA PHE A 183 -4.78 2.12 6.97
C PHE A 183 -3.81 2.48 5.84
N ALA A 184 -4.13 3.53 5.09
CA ALA A 184 -3.28 4.07 4.04
C ALA A 184 -2.71 5.43 4.49
N GLY A 185 -1.45 5.44 4.93
CA GLY A 185 -0.75 6.65 5.36
C GLY A 185 -0.19 7.44 4.17
N VAL A 186 -1.00 8.32 3.57
CA VAL A 186 -0.60 9.08 2.37
C VAL A 186 -0.03 10.44 2.78
N GLY A 187 1.29 10.63 2.60
CA GLY A 187 1.96 11.89 2.91
C GLY A 187 2.05 12.21 4.41
N GLU A 188 1.81 11.22 5.27
CA GLU A 188 1.91 11.35 6.72
C GLU A 188 3.36 11.23 7.19
N ARG A 189 3.62 11.64 8.44
CA ARG A 189 4.96 11.54 9.02
C ARG A 189 5.28 10.09 9.38
N THR A 190 6.48 9.63 9.08
CA THR A 190 6.97 8.29 9.48
C THR A 190 6.86 8.05 10.99
N ARG A 191 7.10 9.08 11.81
CA ARG A 191 6.90 9.01 13.27
C ARG A 191 5.45 8.64 13.62
N GLU A 192 4.49 9.30 12.99
CA GLU A 192 3.06 9.06 13.24
C GLU A 192 2.64 7.66 12.77
N GLY A 193 3.23 7.16 11.67
CA GLY A 193 3.04 5.77 11.23
C GLY A 193 3.62 4.73 12.20
N ASN A 194 4.83 4.97 12.74
CA ASN A 194 5.43 4.10 13.75
C ASN A 194 4.62 4.09 15.06
N ASP A 195 4.17 5.27 15.52
CA ASP A 195 3.37 5.39 16.73
C ASP A 195 2.02 4.65 16.56
N LEU A 196 1.39 4.81 15.39
CA LEU A 196 0.17 4.08 15.04
C LEU A 196 0.37 2.55 15.07
N LEU A 197 1.46 2.04 14.49
CA LEU A 197 1.74 0.61 14.47
C LEU A 197 1.93 0.06 15.90
N ARG A 198 2.65 0.78 16.75
CA ARG A 198 2.88 0.40 18.16
C ARG A 198 1.58 0.38 18.95
N GLU A 199 0.75 1.40 18.79
CA GLU A 199 -0.56 1.45 19.44
C GLU A 199 -1.50 0.35 18.94
N MET A 200 -1.44 -0.01 17.65
CA MET A 200 -2.20 -1.16 17.12
C MET A 200 -1.74 -2.49 17.72
N LEU A 201 -0.44 -2.66 17.99
CA LEU A 201 0.10 -3.83 18.69
C LEU A 201 -0.35 -3.87 20.15
N GLU A 202 -0.23 -2.75 20.87
CA GLU A 202 -0.64 -2.63 22.28
C GLU A 202 -2.15 -2.81 22.49
N SER A 203 -2.97 -2.32 21.55
CA SER A 203 -4.43 -2.45 21.61
C SER A 203 -4.96 -3.81 21.19
N GLY A 204 -4.08 -4.69 20.68
CA GLY A 204 -4.41 -6.03 20.19
C GLY A 204 -5.13 -6.06 18.83
N ILE A 205 -5.10 -4.95 18.09
CA ILE A 205 -5.65 -4.86 16.72
C ILE A 205 -4.72 -5.61 15.77
N ILE A 206 -3.42 -5.38 15.89
CA ILE A 206 -2.37 -6.19 15.26
C ILE A 206 -1.82 -7.12 16.33
N LYS A 207 -1.61 -8.39 15.99
CA LYS A 207 -1.11 -9.39 16.93
C LYS A 207 0.15 -10.05 16.41
N TYR A 208 1.29 -9.81 17.06
CA TYR A 208 2.54 -10.52 16.74
C TYR A 208 2.88 -11.64 17.75
N GLY A 209 2.07 -11.80 18.80
CA GLY A 209 2.28 -12.77 19.87
C GLY A 209 2.90 -12.15 21.12
N ASP A 210 2.73 -12.82 22.26
CA ASP A 210 3.10 -12.31 23.58
C ASP A 210 4.62 -12.12 23.72
N ASP A 211 5.41 -13.02 23.13
CA ASP A 211 6.87 -12.94 23.15
C ASP A 211 7.40 -11.70 22.42
N PHE A 212 6.78 -11.32 21.31
CA PHE A 212 7.10 -10.09 20.59
C PHE A 212 6.72 -8.86 21.44
N LEU A 213 5.52 -8.86 22.04
CA LEU A 213 5.03 -7.76 22.87
C LEU A 213 5.94 -7.51 24.08
N HIS A 214 6.31 -8.55 24.83
CA HIS A 214 7.27 -8.42 25.94
C HIS A 214 8.64 -7.88 25.46
N SER A 215 9.08 -8.31 24.27
CA SER A 215 10.32 -7.79 23.69
C SER A 215 10.21 -6.31 23.34
N MET A 216 9.04 -5.87 22.86
CA MET A 216 8.74 -4.48 22.52
C MET A 216 8.66 -3.60 23.78
N GLU A 217 8.02 -4.07 24.85
CA GLU A 217 7.94 -3.38 26.14
C GLU A 217 9.32 -3.19 26.78
N ALA A 218 10.23 -4.14 26.58
CA ALA A 218 11.63 -4.04 26.99
C ALA A 218 12.46 -3.10 26.08
N GLY A 219 11.85 -2.45 25.07
CA GLY A 219 12.49 -1.53 24.13
C GLY A 219 13.11 -2.20 22.90
N GLY A 220 12.91 -3.50 22.70
CA GLY A 220 13.38 -4.25 21.54
C GLY A 220 12.41 -4.23 20.36
N TRP A 221 12.87 -4.75 19.22
CA TRP A 221 12.04 -4.99 18.02
C TRP A 221 12.49 -6.29 17.36
N ASP A 222 12.19 -7.42 18.01
CA ASP A 222 12.71 -8.73 17.62
C ASP A 222 11.71 -9.48 16.74
N LEU A 223 11.90 -9.38 15.43
CA LEU A 223 11.04 -10.02 14.43
C LEU A 223 11.09 -11.55 14.48
N SER A 224 12.10 -12.16 15.11
CA SER A 224 12.16 -13.62 15.26
C SER A 224 11.08 -14.17 16.21
N LYS A 225 10.50 -13.30 17.05
CA LYS A 225 9.44 -13.63 18.00
C LYS A 225 8.04 -13.44 17.45
N VAL A 226 7.90 -13.03 16.18
CA VAL A 226 6.59 -12.86 15.54
C VAL A 226 5.96 -14.23 15.27
N ASP A 227 4.83 -14.50 15.91
CA ASP A 227 4.03 -15.69 15.63
C ASP A 227 3.13 -15.46 14.40
N LYS A 228 3.56 -16.00 13.25
CA LYS A 228 2.81 -15.93 11.99
C LYS A 228 1.40 -16.53 12.07
N LYS A 229 1.11 -17.45 13.01
CA LYS A 229 -0.25 -18.00 13.20
C LYS A 229 -1.15 -17.00 13.91
N VAL A 230 -0.65 -16.39 14.97
CA VAL A 230 -1.38 -15.36 15.74
C VAL A 230 -1.60 -14.11 14.88
N MET A 231 -0.65 -13.77 14.02
CA MET A 231 -0.75 -12.64 13.09
C MET A 231 -1.96 -12.70 12.16
N LYS A 232 -2.40 -13.90 11.77
CA LYS A 232 -3.62 -14.09 10.96
C LYS A 232 -4.92 -13.71 11.69
N GLU A 233 -4.87 -13.53 13.00
CA GLU A 233 -5.99 -13.05 13.78
C GLU A 233 -6.05 -11.53 13.88
N SER A 234 -5.06 -10.83 13.31
CA SER A 234 -5.03 -9.36 13.26
C SER A 234 -6.25 -8.81 12.53
N LYS A 235 -6.69 -7.62 12.95
CA LYS A 235 -7.86 -6.90 12.41
C LYS A 235 -7.49 -5.68 11.58
N ALA A 236 -6.19 -5.43 11.42
CA ALA A 236 -5.62 -4.44 10.52
C ALA A 236 -4.55 -5.09 9.64
#